data_AF-A0A5B7YGA3-F1
#
_entry.id   AF-A0A5B7YGA3-F1
#
_cell.length_a   1.000
_cell.length_b   1.000
_cell.length_c   1.000
_cell.angle_alpha   90.00
_cell.angle_beta   90.00
_cell.angle_gamma   90.00
#
_symmetry.space_group_name_H-M   'P 1'
#
loop_
_entity.id
_entity.type
_entity.pdbx_description
1 polymer ?
#
loop_
_entity_poly.entity_id
_entity_poly.type
_entity_poly.pdbx_seq_one_letter_code
_entity_poly.pdbx_strand_id
1 'polypeptide(L)'
;MKIEADDKEIQDIFSLGYFKIPRFQRPYSWELDEVESFWNDITSEADANYFIGSMVVYQTRRPYFGIVDGQQRLTTITLLLSAIRNGFIKLGEENLAKGVHKYIEKANIDNEDEFVVKAETSFPYLQAHIQTYNGSSLKCDVGNEEKKLEVAYKLLNKKLVEHVPELSAEANLQPSLFTNHEADPVVALKELRDKVLSLKLVFIQLDSEEDAYLIFETLNARGRDLTTADLIKNLILKKLKTKSSILDLAKESWNTLVKRLDDVNDEKVLDTFLLHYWLSKHGYTTDKKLFSEVKAYIGASDVNAQKLVEQLNESSYIYRKAIQPRSVRWEKIEYEVRDSLTHLRAFKVKQQSSMVLALLRAHEKKVLKLRGLKKALDKIVAFHYAFNAVTSQRSSGSISTNYSRIACQLSHAEGNDDIQHVFNELNSFLKSKFPAKEEFLVKFQELEYLDNKTKHKPIIVYALKILMSGVSNGLSVDYKSLTIEHLIPQSSNQICDSLVGSIGNLLLVDSKTNSEDLKDYPPQQKIQILRGKSYPISTTLLNIDEINETKILDRGRLIAETVYEKLHATVFR
;
A
#
# COMPACT_ATOMS: atom_id res chain seq x y z
N MET A 1 -22.37 28.86 -12.37
CA MET A 1 -22.78 27.64 -11.68
C MET A 1 -24.20 27.83 -11.14
N LYS A 2 -25.19 27.41 -11.91
CA LYS A 2 -26.53 27.11 -11.41
C LYS A 2 -26.47 25.73 -10.77
N ILE A 3 -27.14 25.56 -9.63
CA ILE A 3 -27.26 24.28 -8.93
C ILE A 3 -28.76 24.02 -8.81
N GLU A 4 -29.25 22.97 -9.45
CA GLU A 4 -30.62 22.47 -9.28
C GLU A 4 -30.58 21.29 -8.31
N ALA A 5 -31.37 21.33 -7.25
CA ALA A 5 -31.39 20.31 -6.21
C ALA A 5 -32.84 19.86 -5.97
N ASP A 6 -33.11 18.58 -6.24
CA ASP A 6 -34.42 17.97 -6.06
C ASP A 6 -34.30 16.69 -5.22
N ASP A 7 -35.29 16.42 -4.37
CA ASP A 7 -35.40 15.12 -3.71
C ASP A 7 -35.93 14.07 -4.71
N LYS A 8 -35.23 12.95 -4.84
CA LYS A 8 -35.61 11.84 -5.74
C LYS A 8 -35.42 10.49 -5.08
N GLU A 9 -36.22 9.51 -5.49
CA GLU A 9 -36.03 8.11 -5.13
C GLU A 9 -35.08 7.42 -6.11
N ILE A 10 -34.44 6.32 -5.66
CA ILE A 10 -33.52 5.55 -6.50
C ILE A 10 -34.21 5.05 -7.78
N GLN A 11 -35.48 4.62 -7.70
CA GLN A 11 -36.24 4.22 -8.87
C GLN A 11 -36.37 5.33 -9.92
N ASP A 12 -36.55 6.59 -9.49
CA ASP A 12 -36.68 7.73 -10.38
C ASP A 12 -35.34 8.05 -11.04
N ILE A 13 -34.26 8.00 -10.26
CA ILE A 13 -32.90 8.28 -10.72
C ILE A 13 -32.47 7.26 -11.77
N PHE A 14 -32.61 5.96 -11.50
CA PHE A 14 -32.27 4.91 -12.47
C PHE A 14 -33.20 4.90 -13.69
N SER A 15 -34.40 5.45 -13.57
CA SER A 15 -35.30 5.65 -14.72
C SER A 15 -34.91 6.88 -15.54
N LEU A 16 -34.39 7.94 -14.91
CA LEU A 16 -34.07 9.24 -15.53
C LEU A 16 -33.06 9.11 -16.69
N GLY A 17 -32.07 8.22 -16.58
CA GLY A 17 -31.00 8.17 -17.56
C GLY A 17 -29.94 7.11 -17.32
N TYR A 18 -28.76 7.37 -17.89
CA TYR A 18 -27.55 6.58 -17.76
C TYR A 18 -26.48 7.39 -17.03
N PHE A 19 -25.78 6.77 -16.10
CA PHE A 19 -24.81 7.40 -15.23
C PHE A 19 -23.42 6.83 -15.49
N LYS A 20 -22.53 7.71 -15.91
CA LYS A 20 -21.13 7.41 -16.14
C LYS A 20 -20.31 7.93 -14.98
N ILE A 21 -19.45 7.10 -14.40
CA ILE A 21 -18.41 7.53 -13.47
C ILE A 21 -17.27 8.15 -14.30
N PRO A 22 -17.02 9.47 -14.22
CA PRO A 22 -16.01 10.15 -15.02
C PRO A 22 -14.58 9.73 -14.64
N ARG A 23 -13.63 9.93 -15.54
CA ARG A 23 -12.22 9.53 -15.36
C ARG A 23 -11.51 10.14 -14.14
N PHE A 24 -11.95 11.30 -13.66
CA PHE A 24 -11.35 12.00 -12.53
C PHE A 24 -11.81 11.47 -11.17
N GLN A 25 -12.89 10.70 -11.15
CA GLN A 25 -13.33 10.03 -9.94
C GLN A 25 -12.32 8.99 -9.47
N ARG A 26 -12.37 8.72 -8.16
CA ARG A 26 -11.61 7.63 -7.57
C ARG A 26 -12.29 6.28 -7.82
N PRO A 27 -11.53 5.18 -7.88
CA PRO A 27 -12.05 3.81 -7.89
C PRO A 27 -13.06 3.50 -6.77
N TYR A 28 -13.79 2.39 -6.89
CA TYR A 28 -14.53 1.85 -5.75
C TYR A 28 -13.62 1.60 -4.55
N SER A 29 -14.06 2.06 -3.38
CA SER A 29 -13.21 2.26 -2.20
C SER A 29 -13.92 1.96 -0.89
N TRP A 30 -15.19 1.56 -0.89
CA TRP A 30 -15.84 1.16 0.36
C TRP A 30 -15.25 -0.12 0.92
N GLU A 31 -14.99 -0.14 2.23
CA GLU A 31 -14.61 -1.33 2.97
C GLU A 31 -15.84 -2.07 3.54
N LEU A 32 -15.60 -3.23 4.16
CA LEU A 32 -16.64 -4.07 4.76
C LEU A 32 -17.55 -3.29 5.72
N ASP A 33 -16.99 -2.45 6.59
CA ASP A 33 -17.75 -1.68 7.58
C ASP A 33 -18.73 -0.70 6.93
N GLU A 34 -18.33 -0.04 5.83
CA GLU A 34 -19.17 0.91 5.09
C GLU A 34 -20.33 0.17 4.39
N VAL A 35 -20.03 -0.99 3.79
CA VAL A 35 -21.04 -1.85 3.14
C VAL A 35 -22.01 -2.45 4.17
N GLU A 36 -21.51 -2.84 5.34
CA GLU A 36 -22.33 -3.38 6.43
C GLU A 36 -23.22 -2.30 7.05
N SER A 37 -22.69 -1.10 7.28
CA SER A 37 -23.50 0.05 7.70
C SER A 37 -24.62 0.30 6.69
N PHE A 38 -24.29 0.40 5.40
CA PHE A 38 -25.28 0.60 4.35
C PHE A 38 -26.37 -0.48 4.33
N TRP A 39 -26.00 -1.76 4.51
CA TRP A 39 -26.96 -2.85 4.63
C TRP A 39 -27.87 -2.72 5.86
N ASN A 40 -27.27 -2.41 7.02
CA ASN A 40 -28.01 -2.26 8.26
C ASN A 40 -28.98 -1.08 8.17
N ASP A 41 -28.56 0.04 7.58
CA ASP A 41 -29.40 1.22 7.38
C ASP A 41 -30.65 0.89 6.55
N ILE A 42 -30.53 0.05 5.51
CA ILE A 42 -31.65 -0.38 4.67
C ILE A 42 -32.60 -1.35 5.40
N THR A 43 -32.05 -2.22 6.25
CA THR A 43 -32.81 -3.33 6.85
C THR A 43 -33.40 -3.00 8.22
N SER A 44 -32.77 -2.09 8.98
CA SER A 44 -33.13 -1.78 10.37
C SER A 44 -34.13 -0.64 10.52
N GLU A 45 -34.20 0.31 9.58
CA GLU A 45 -35.17 1.40 9.68
C GLU A 45 -36.56 1.00 9.15
N ALA A 46 -37.59 1.27 9.96
CA ALA A 46 -38.98 0.94 9.68
C ALA A 46 -39.66 1.87 8.65
N ASP A 47 -39.05 3.02 8.35
CA ASP A 47 -39.61 4.01 7.44
C ASP A 47 -39.14 3.78 6.00
N ALA A 48 -40.10 3.65 5.08
CA ALA A 48 -39.89 3.42 3.65
C ALA A 48 -39.16 4.58 2.91
N ASN A 49 -38.73 5.63 3.61
CA ASN A 49 -38.21 6.89 3.08
C ASN A 49 -36.80 7.22 3.60
N TYR A 50 -35.93 6.22 3.76
CA TYR A 50 -34.58 6.43 4.27
C TYR A 50 -33.76 7.36 3.37
N PHE A 51 -33.12 8.35 3.98
CA PHE A 51 -32.29 9.34 3.30
C PHE A 51 -30.83 8.89 3.24
N ILE A 52 -30.34 8.56 2.05
CA ILE A 52 -28.98 8.03 1.85
C ILE A 52 -27.95 9.10 1.49
N GLY A 53 -28.29 10.39 1.56
CA GLY A 53 -27.39 11.51 1.27
C GLY A 53 -27.71 12.27 -0.03
N SER A 54 -26.72 12.99 -0.56
CA SER A 54 -26.84 13.74 -1.83
C SER A 54 -26.17 13.01 -2.99
N MET A 55 -26.53 13.28 -4.23
CA MET A 55 -25.84 12.83 -5.43
C MET A 55 -25.59 14.04 -6.30
N VAL A 56 -24.35 14.24 -6.75
CA VAL A 56 -24.00 15.38 -7.58
C VAL A 56 -23.65 14.87 -8.97
N VAL A 57 -24.27 15.43 -10.00
CA VAL A 57 -24.05 15.04 -11.39
C VAL A 57 -23.89 16.26 -12.29
N TYR A 58 -23.35 16.05 -13.48
CA TYR A 58 -23.45 17.00 -14.60
C TYR A 58 -24.07 16.31 -15.81
N GLN A 59 -24.89 17.03 -16.58
CA GLN A 59 -25.49 16.48 -17.79
C GLN A 59 -24.49 16.57 -18.96
N THR A 60 -24.13 15.43 -19.55
CA THR A 60 -23.24 15.41 -20.73
C THR A 60 -24.02 15.62 -22.02
N ARG A 61 -25.07 14.81 -22.20
CA ARG A 61 -26.12 14.93 -23.23
C ARG A 61 -27.35 14.23 -22.67
N ARG A 62 -28.58 14.56 -23.05
CA ARG A 62 -29.73 13.78 -22.56
C ARG A 62 -29.74 12.37 -23.19
N PRO A 63 -30.04 11.28 -22.45
CA PRO A 63 -30.27 11.16 -20.99
C PRO A 63 -29.03 10.66 -20.22
N TYR A 64 -27.84 11.14 -20.53
CA TYR A 64 -26.54 10.73 -19.96
C TYR A 64 -25.97 11.76 -18.97
N PHE A 65 -25.58 11.26 -17.81
CA PHE A 65 -25.05 12.04 -16.69
C PHE A 65 -23.64 11.56 -16.31
N GLY A 66 -22.78 12.49 -15.92
CA GLY A 66 -21.50 12.19 -15.26
C GLY A 66 -21.63 12.35 -13.76
N ILE A 67 -21.19 11.37 -12.97
CA ILE A 67 -21.28 11.39 -11.49
C ILE A 67 -20.08 12.14 -10.89
N VAL A 68 -20.36 13.14 -10.05
CA VAL A 68 -19.36 13.95 -9.33
C VAL A 68 -19.26 13.54 -7.86
N ASP A 69 -20.38 13.19 -7.25
CA ASP A 69 -20.45 12.67 -5.88
C ASP A 69 -21.58 11.64 -5.76
N GLY A 70 -21.47 10.72 -4.81
CA GLY A 70 -22.40 9.61 -4.61
C GLY A 70 -22.04 8.34 -5.40
N GLN A 71 -20.91 8.32 -6.11
CA GLN A 71 -20.49 7.18 -6.93
C GLN A 71 -20.35 5.86 -6.16
N GLN A 72 -19.86 5.90 -4.92
CA GLN A 72 -19.67 4.70 -4.10
C GLN A 72 -21.02 4.09 -3.70
N ARG A 73 -21.95 4.94 -3.23
CA ARG A 73 -23.34 4.56 -2.90
C ARG A 73 -24.06 3.97 -4.11
N LEU A 74 -24.01 4.66 -5.26
CA LEU A 74 -24.69 4.19 -6.47
C LEU A 74 -24.15 2.86 -6.97
N THR A 75 -22.83 2.66 -6.88
CA THR A 75 -22.18 1.39 -7.20
C THR A 75 -22.66 0.30 -6.25
N THR A 76 -22.65 0.53 -4.93
CA THR A 76 -23.13 -0.44 -3.93
C THR A 76 -24.62 -0.78 -4.09
N ILE A 77 -25.47 0.20 -4.43
CA ILE A 77 -26.89 -0.05 -4.76
C ILE A 77 -27.00 -0.95 -5.99
N THR A 78 -26.18 -0.70 -7.01
CA THR A 78 -26.12 -1.55 -8.22
C THR A 78 -25.70 -2.98 -7.85
N LEU A 79 -24.69 -3.15 -6.98
CA LEU A 79 -24.28 -4.46 -6.47
C LEU A 79 -25.43 -5.18 -5.74
N LEU A 80 -26.17 -4.47 -4.88
CA LEU A 80 -27.29 -5.01 -4.13
C LEU A 80 -28.46 -5.40 -5.06
N LEU A 81 -28.82 -4.56 -6.02
CA LEU A 81 -29.85 -4.90 -7.02
C LEU A 81 -29.45 -6.13 -7.85
N SER A 82 -28.17 -6.26 -8.23
CA SER A 82 -27.66 -7.46 -8.90
C SER A 82 -27.77 -8.71 -8.01
N ALA A 83 -27.52 -8.59 -6.70
CA ALA A 83 -27.70 -9.70 -5.75
C ALA A 83 -29.18 -10.08 -5.60
N ILE A 84 -30.08 -9.11 -5.44
CA ILE A 84 -31.54 -9.32 -5.35
C ILE A 84 -32.08 -9.97 -6.64
N ARG A 85 -31.66 -9.49 -7.82
CA ARG A 85 -31.99 -10.11 -9.11
C ARG A 85 -31.59 -11.59 -9.12
N ASN A 86 -30.36 -11.89 -8.74
CA ASN A 86 -29.87 -13.26 -8.70
C ASN A 86 -30.62 -14.10 -7.64
N GLY A 87 -31.07 -13.49 -6.55
CA GLY A 87 -31.99 -14.09 -5.58
C GLY A 87 -33.31 -14.52 -6.21
N PHE A 88 -33.97 -13.64 -6.97
CA PHE A 88 -35.18 -14.01 -7.72
C PHE A 88 -34.94 -15.13 -8.73
N ILE A 89 -33.80 -15.12 -9.45
CA ILE A 89 -33.43 -16.22 -10.37
C ILE A 89 -33.32 -17.55 -9.60
N LYS A 90 -32.69 -17.57 -8.43
CA LYS A 90 -32.58 -18.78 -7.59
C LYS A 90 -33.93 -19.31 -7.11
N LEU A 91 -34.91 -18.43 -6.87
CA LEU A 91 -36.28 -18.81 -6.52
C LEU A 91 -37.16 -19.19 -7.73
N GLY A 92 -36.62 -19.14 -8.96
CA GLY A 92 -37.39 -19.40 -10.18
C GLY A 92 -38.27 -18.24 -10.66
N GLU A 93 -38.13 -17.05 -10.06
CA GLU A 93 -38.96 -15.87 -10.32
C GLU A 93 -38.38 -14.98 -11.43
N GLU A 94 -38.33 -15.49 -12.67
CA GLU A 94 -37.71 -14.78 -13.80
C GLU A 94 -38.32 -13.40 -14.09
N ASN A 95 -39.64 -13.25 -13.97
CA ASN A 95 -40.31 -11.98 -14.23
C ASN A 95 -39.90 -10.90 -13.23
N LEU A 96 -39.77 -11.27 -11.95
CA LEU A 96 -39.29 -10.36 -10.91
C LEU A 96 -37.81 -10.04 -11.11
N ALA A 97 -36.99 -11.03 -11.49
CA ALA A 97 -35.59 -10.80 -11.83
C ALA A 97 -35.44 -9.81 -12.99
N LYS A 98 -36.19 -9.97 -14.10
CA LYS A 98 -36.21 -9.02 -15.22
C LYS A 98 -36.68 -7.63 -14.79
N GLY A 99 -37.68 -7.58 -13.90
CA GLY A 99 -38.18 -6.35 -13.29
C GLY A 99 -37.13 -5.58 -12.48
N VAL A 100 -36.21 -6.27 -11.80
CA VAL A 100 -35.05 -5.64 -11.14
C VAL A 100 -33.97 -5.27 -12.15
N HIS A 101 -33.71 -6.16 -13.13
CA HIS A 101 -32.65 -5.97 -14.11
C HIS A 101 -32.78 -4.70 -14.94
N LYS A 102 -34.01 -4.22 -15.20
CA LYS A 102 -34.26 -2.95 -15.90
C LYS A 102 -33.60 -1.72 -15.25
N TYR A 103 -33.27 -1.79 -13.96
CA TYR A 103 -32.56 -0.73 -13.22
C TYR A 103 -31.04 -0.90 -13.27
N ILE A 104 -30.55 -2.04 -13.76
CA ILE A 104 -29.13 -2.37 -13.91
C ILE A 104 -28.70 -2.18 -15.37
N GLU A 105 -29.53 -2.63 -16.31
CA GLU A 105 -29.31 -2.60 -17.76
C GLU A 105 -30.66 -2.42 -18.46
N LYS A 106 -30.72 -1.48 -19.41
CA LYS A 106 -31.94 -1.18 -20.18
C LYS A 106 -31.59 -0.75 -21.60
N ALA A 107 -32.53 -0.94 -22.52
CA ALA A 107 -32.36 -0.53 -23.91
C ALA A 107 -32.27 1.00 -24.05
N ASN A 108 -31.29 1.47 -24.81
CA ASN A 108 -31.15 2.88 -25.19
C ASN A 108 -32.10 3.27 -26.33
N ILE A 109 -31.99 4.51 -26.82
CA ILE A 109 -32.85 5.03 -27.90
C ILE A 109 -32.71 4.25 -29.21
N ASP A 110 -31.58 3.55 -29.40
CA ASP A 110 -31.28 2.73 -30.56
C ASP A 110 -31.65 1.25 -30.32
N ASN A 111 -32.33 0.96 -29.21
CA ASN A 111 -32.72 -0.38 -28.76
C ASN A 111 -31.53 -1.32 -28.52
N GLU A 112 -30.40 -0.76 -28.09
CA GLU A 112 -29.23 -1.52 -27.65
C GLU A 112 -29.17 -1.56 -26.12
N ASP A 113 -28.91 -2.74 -25.54
CA ASP A 113 -28.81 -2.90 -24.09
C ASP A 113 -27.62 -2.12 -23.53
N GLU A 114 -27.91 -1.30 -22.52
CA GLU A 114 -26.93 -0.40 -21.92
C GLU A 114 -27.03 -0.41 -20.40
N PHE A 115 -25.90 -0.65 -19.72
CA PHE A 115 -25.83 -0.56 -18.26
C PHE A 115 -26.15 0.84 -17.76
N VAL A 116 -27.04 0.93 -16.78
CA VAL A 116 -27.50 2.19 -16.15
C VAL A 116 -26.35 2.89 -15.43
N VAL A 117 -25.47 2.15 -14.76
CA VAL A 117 -24.27 2.68 -14.11
C VAL A 117 -23.03 2.09 -14.78
N LYS A 118 -22.16 2.96 -15.29
CA LYS A 118 -20.92 2.58 -15.97
C LYS A 118 -19.71 3.17 -15.26
N ALA A 119 -18.86 2.29 -14.73
CA ALA A 119 -17.53 2.61 -14.26
C ALA A 119 -16.50 2.30 -15.34
N GLU A 120 -15.66 3.27 -15.69
CA GLU A 120 -14.56 3.03 -16.65
C GLU A 120 -13.34 2.35 -16.01
N THR A 121 -13.12 2.53 -14.70
CA THR A 121 -11.94 2.00 -14.00
C THR A 121 -12.06 0.50 -13.73
N SER A 122 -13.25 0.05 -13.35
CA SER A 122 -13.56 -1.36 -13.10
C SER A 122 -14.11 -2.10 -14.32
N PHE A 123 -13.97 -1.53 -15.53
CA PHE A 123 -14.37 -2.23 -16.76
C PHE A 123 -13.26 -3.22 -17.16
N PRO A 124 -13.59 -4.47 -17.55
CA PRO A 124 -14.93 -5.02 -17.71
C PRO A 124 -15.49 -5.71 -16.46
N TYR A 125 -14.78 -5.73 -15.33
CA TYR A 125 -15.11 -6.53 -14.16
C TYR A 125 -16.54 -6.30 -13.64
N LEU A 126 -16.92 -5.05 -13.36
CA LEU A 126 -18.24 -4.72 -12.81
C LEU A 126 -19.37 -5.15 -13.76
N GLN A 127 -19.22 -4.85 -15.05
CA GLN A 127 -20.21 -5.17 -16.07
C GLN A 127 -20.34 -6.68 -16.29
N ALA A 128 -19.20 -7.35 -16.50
CA ALA A 128 -19.16 -8.75 -16.89
C ALA A 128 -19.49 -9.70 -15.73
N HIS A 129 -18.94 -9.47 -14.53
CA HIS A 129 -19.08 -10.42 -13.41
C HIS A 129 -20.27 -10.14 -12.50
N ILE A 130 -20.81 -8.91 -12.51
CA ILE A 130 -21.85 -8.50 -11.56
C ILE A 130 -23.13 -8.07 -12.28
N GLN A 131 -23.02 -7.08 -13.18
CA GLN A 131 -24.21 -6.47 -13.79
C GLN A 131 -24.87 -7.34 -14.87
N THR A 132 -24.11 -8.16 -15.61
CA THR A 132 -24.66 -9.02 -16.68
C THR A 132 -25.70 -10.01 -16.14
N TYR A 133 -26.81 -10.21 -16.86
CA TYR A 133 -27.93 -11.06 -16.41
C TYR A 133 -27.54 -12.54 -16.25
N ASN A 134 -26.87 -13.12 -17.24
CA ASN A 134 -26.51 -14.55 -17.29
C ASN A 134 -25.12 -14.86 -16.70
N GLY A 135 -24.47 -13.86 -16.09
CA GLY A 135 -23.05 -13.92 -15.74
C GLY A 135 -22.13 -13.94 -16.97
N SER A 136 -20.83 -13.77 -16.74
CA SER A 136 -19.80 -13.82 -17.79
C SER A 136 -18.63 -14.69 -17.36
N SER A 137 -18.10 -15.47 -18.29
CA SER A 137 -16.86 -16.24 -18.13
C SER A 137 -15.61 -15.45 -18.57
N LEU A 138 -15.74 -14.15 -18.81
CA LEU A 138 -14.63 -13.31 -19.24
C LEU A 138 -13.55 -13.27 -18.15
N LYS A 139 -12.30 -13.61 -18.51
CA LYS A 139 -11.17 -13.38 -17.60
C LYS A 139 -10.73 -11.93 -17.74
N CYS A 140 -10.63 -11.23 -16.62
CA CYS A 140 -10.06 -9.89 -16.56
C CYS A 140 -9.00 -9.80 -15.46
N ASP A 141 -8.09 -8.83 -15.59
CA ASP A 141 -7.06 -8.57 -14.59
C ASP A 141 -7.75 -8.02 -13.33
N VAL A 142 -7.53 -8.67 -12.19
CA VAL A 142 -8.13 -8.30 -10.91
C VAL A 142 -7.16 -7.39 -10.14
N GLY A 143 -7.43 -6.09 -10.16
CA GLY A 143 -6.71 -5.08 -9.39
C GLY A 143 -7.27 -4.91 -7.97
N ASN A 144 -6.89 -3.83 -7.31
CA ASN A 144 -7.37 -3.52 -5.94
C ASN A 144 -8.83 -3.10 -5.93
N GLU A 145 -9.30 -2.36 -6.93
CA GLU A 145 -10.70 -1.96 -7.07
C GLU A 145 -11.62 -3.18 -7.26
N GLU A 146 -11.26 -4.09 -8.17
CA GLU A 146 -12.03 -5.30 -8.47
C GLU A 146 -12.13 -6.21 -7.24
N LYS A 147 -11.06 -6.34 -6.46
CA LYS A 147 -11.09 -7.07 -5.18
C LYS A 147 -12.08 -6.45 -4.20
N LYS A 148 -12.11 -5.11 -4.09
CA LYS A 148 -13.07 -4.43 -3.20
C LYS A 148 -14.50 -4.62 -3.66
N LEU A 149 -14.75 -4.52 -4.97
CA LEU A 149 -16.06 -4.84 -5.57
C LEU A 149 -16.47 -6.29 -5.30
N GLU A 150 -15.54 -7.24 -5.46
CA GLU A 150 -15.78 -8.66 -5.17
C GLU A 150 -16.15 -8.90 -3.70
N VAL A 151 -15.37 -8.32 -2.78
CA VAL A 151 -15.57 -8.44 -1.34
C VAL A 151 -16.91 -7.82 -0.91
N ALA A 152 -17.21 -6.62 -1.39
CA ALA A 152 -18.49 -5.95 -1.14
C ALA A 152 -19.67 -6.78 -1.68
N TYR A 153 -19.56 -7.28 -2.91
CA TYR A 153 -20.61 -8.11 -3.51
C TYR A 153 -20.79 -9.44 -2.76
N LYS A 154 -19.72 -10.10 -2.32
CA LYS A 154 -19.78 -11.31 -1.48
C LYS A 154 -20.45 -11.02 -0.14
N LEU A 155 -20.12 -9.91 0.51
CA LEU A 155 -20.75 -9.51 1.77
C LEU A 155 -22.26 -9.28 1.59
N LEU A 156 -22.66 -8.54 0.56
CA LEU A 156 -24.08 -8.30 0.26
C LEU A 156 -24.83 -9.60 -0.04
N ASN A 157 -24.25 -10.53 -0.80
CA ASN A 157 -24.85 -11.85 -1.03
C ASN A 157 -24.97 -12.66 0.28
N LYS A 158 -23.97 -12.61 1.15
CA LYS A 158 -24.02 -13.27 2.46
C LYS A 158 -25.16 -12.70 3.29
N LYS A 159 -25.25 -11.37 3.41
CA LYS A 159 -26.31 -10.67 4.14
C LYS A 159 -27.70 -10.94 3.56
N LEU A 160 -27.81 -11.03 2.23
CA LEU A 160 -29.05 -11.41 1.55
C LEU A 160 -29.51 -12.83 1.92
N VAL A 161 -28.58 -13.79 2.00
CA VAL A 161 -28.88 -15.16 2.46
C VAL A 161 -29.20 -15.20 3.96
N GLU A 162 -28.55 -14.38 4.78
CA GLU A 162 -28.91 -14.23 6.20
C GLU A 162 -30.34 -13.66 6.38
N HIS A 163 -30.79 -12.80 5.46
CA HIS A 163 -32.12 -12.21 5.47
C HIS A 163 -33.19 -13.11 4.82
N VAL A 164 -32.82 -13.90 3.81
CA VAL A 164 -33.68 -14.88 3.11
C VAL A 164 -32.92 -16.22 3.03
N PRO A 165 -32.97 -17.06 4.08
CA PRO A 165 -32.19 -18.31 4.18
C PRO A 165 -32.43 -19.32 3.06
N GLU A 166 -33.60 -19.28 2.43
CA GLU A 166 -34.01 -20.11 1.30
C GLU A 166 -33.14 -19.91 0.05
N LEU A 167 -32.34 -18.83 0.01
CA LEU A 167 -31.37 -18.57 -1.08
C LEU A 167 -30.04 -19.33 -0.94
N SER A 168 -29.85 -20.04 0.19
CA SER A 168 -28.67 -20.87 0.43
C SER A 168 -28.69 -22.14 -0.44
N ALA A 169 -27.51 -22.57 -0.90
CA ALA A 169 -27.40 -23.79 -1.73
C ALA A 169 -27.81 -25.07 -0.99
N GLU A 170 -27.78 -25.04 0.35
CA GLU A 170 -28.12 -26.16 1.24
C GLU A 170 -29.64 -26.29 1.49
N ALA A 171 -30.44 -25.25 1.21
CA ALA A 171 -31.90 -25.29 1.34
C ALA A 171 -32.59 -26.30 0.39
N ASN A 172 -31.91 -26.72 -0.68
CA ASN A 172 -32.42 -27.71 -1.64
C ASN A 172 -32.30 -29.18 -1.19
N LEU A 173 -31.70 -29.47 -0.03
CA LEU A 173 -31.43 -30.85 0.40
C LEU A 173 -32.20 -31.33 1.63
N GLN A 174 -32.92 -30.47 2.34
CA GLN A 174 -33.85 -30.89 3.39
C GLN A 174 -35.06 -29.98 3.39
N PRO A 175 -36.28 -30.49 3.15
CA PRO A 175 -37.49 -29.80 3.59
C PRO A 175 -37.41 -29.74 5.12
N SER A 176 -36.93 -28.63 5.67
CA SER A 176 -36.81 -28.45 7.11
C SER A 176 -38.22 -28.38 7.70
N LEU A 177 -38.66 -29.51 8.27
CA LEU A 177 -39.91 -29.67 9.03
C LEU A 177 -40.02 -28.75 10.26
N PHE A 178 -39.02 -27.90 10.53
CA PHE A 178 -38.96 -27.07 11.74
C PHE A 178 -38.17 -25.76 11.51
N THR A 179 -38.75 -24.82 10.77
CA THR A 179 -38.41 -23.38 10.92
C THR A 179 -39.70 -22.57 10.80
N ASN A 180 -40.11 -21.94 11.89
CA ASN A 180 -41.19 -20.95 11.90
C ASN A 180 -40.73 -19.69 11.14
N HIS A 181 -40.83 -19.70 9.81
CA HIS A 181 -40.78 -18.49 8.99
C HIS A 181 -42.18 -18.20 8.48
N GLU A 182 -42.81 -17.13 8.99
CA GLU A 182 -44.18 -16.71 8.64
C GLU A 182 -44.26 -15.94 7.30
N ALA A 183 -43.13 -15.59 6.67
CA ALA A 183 -43.10 -14.79 5.45
C ALA A 183 -42.54 -15.58 4.24
N ASP A 184 -43.23 -15.48 3.11
CA ASP A 184 -42.83 -16.04 1.82
C ASP A 184 -41.48 -15.42 1.36
N PRO A 185 -40.44 -16.22 1.00
CA PRO A 185 -39.13 -15.70 0.59
C PRO A 185 -39.21 -14.77 -0.63
N VAL A 186 -40.19 -14.96 -1.51
CA VAL A 186 -40.44 -14.06 -2.64
C VAL A 186 -40.98 -12.72 -2.15
N VAL A 187 -41.83 -12.71 -1.11
CA VAL A 187 -42.34 -11.49 -0.47
C VAL A 187 -41.21 -10.75 0.24
N ALA A 188 -40.38 -11.43 1.03
CA ALA A 188 -39.23 -10.82 1.69
C ALA A 188 -38.26 -10.15 0.69
N LEU A 189 -37.96 -10.81 -0.43
CA LEU A 189 -37.14 -10.19 -1.49
C LEU A 189 -37.83 -9.02 -2.18
N LYS A 190 -39.16 -9.06 -2.37
CA LYS A 190 -39.92 -7.91 -2.90
C LYS A 190 -39.86 -6.72 -1.95
N GLU A 191 -40.05 -6.94 -0.65
CA GLU A 191 -39.95 -5.89 0.37
C GLU A 191 -38.56 -5.25 0.38
N LEU A 192 -37.49 -6.07 0.34
CA LEU A 192 -36.13 -5.55 0.27
C LEU A 192 -35.88 -4.77 -1.03
N ARG A 193 -36.33 -5.30 -2.18
CA ARG A 193 -36.26 -4.58 -3.47
C ARG A 193 -36.96 -3.24 -3.39
N ASP A 194 -38.18 -3.21 -2.88
CA ASP A 194 -39.01 -2.00 -2.84
C ASP A 194 -38.42 -0.96 -1.90
N LYS A 195 -37.88 -1.39 -0.75
CA LYS A 195 -37.11 -0.52 0.15
C LYS A 195 -35.88 0.09 -0.52
N VAL A 196 -35.10 -0.71 -1.26
CA VAL A 196 -33.91 -0.20 -1.98
C VAL A 196 -34.30 0.81 -3.07
N LEU A 197 -35.41 0.57 -3.76
CA LEU A 197 -35.90 1.44 -4.83
C LEU A 197 -36.51 2.75 -4.29
N SER A 198 -37.07 2.75 -3.08
CA SER A 198 -37.66 3.93 -2.42
C SER A 198 -36.67 4.77 -1.63
N LEU A 199 -35.39 4.39 -1.57
CA LEU A 199 -34.33 5.18 -0.94
C LEU A 199 -34.28 6.59 -1.53
N LYS A 200 -34.26 7.60 -0.66
CA LYS A 200 -34.29 9.02 -1.05
C LYS A 200 -32.91 9.63 -1.03
N LEU A 201 -32.62 10.47 -2.02
CA LEU A 201 -31.41 11.28 -2.06
C LEU A 201 -31.67 12.67 -2.65
N VAL A 202 -30.85 13.64 -2.26
CA VAL A 202 -30.86 14.98 -2.88
C VAL A 202 -30.10 14.89 -4.19
N PHE A 203 -30.79 14.98 -5.32
CA PHE A 203 -30.20 14.97 -6.66
C PHE A 203 -29.81 16.38 -7.07
N ILE A 204 -28.51 16.61 -7.18
CA ILE A 204 -27.91 17.91 -7.50
C ILE A 204 -27.34 17.87 -8.92
N GLN A 205 -27.90 18.68 -9.81
CA GLN A 205 -27.43 18.78 -11.20
C GLN A 205 -26.60 20.07 -11.40
N LEU A 206 -25.41 19.90 -11.95
CA LEU A 206 -24.48 20.95 -12.37
C LEU A 206 -24.62 21.23 -13.87
N ASP A 207 -24.32 22.47 -14.27
CA ASP A 207 -24.41 22.94 -15.66
C ASP A 207 -23.33 22.33 -16.57
N SER A 208 -22.14 22.05 -16.03
CA SER A 208 -20.97 21.68 -16.83
C SER A 208 -20.03 20.71 -16.13
N GLU A 209 -19.21 20.03 -16.92
CA GLU A 209 -18.09 19.22 -16.42
C GLU A 209 -17.04 20.08 -15.70
N GLU A 210 -16.87 21.35 -16.09
CA GLU A 210 -15.92 22.25 -15.44
C GLU A 210 -16.32 22.58 -14.00
N ASP A 211 -17.63 22.79 -13.78
CA ASP A 211 -18.21 22.94 -12.45
C ASP A 211 -18.04 21.64 -11.65
N ALA A 212 -18.19 20.47 -12.29
CA ALA A 212 -17.96 19.18 -11.65
C ALA A 212 -16.52 19.04 -11.11
N TYR A 213 -15.51 19.43 -11.89
CA TYR A 213 -14.12 19.45 -11.42
C TYR A 213 -13.90 20.36 -10.20
N LEU A 214 -14.58 21.50 -10.14
CA LEU A 214 -14.47 22.44 -9.02
C LEU A 214 -15.19 21.92 -7.77
N ILE A 215 -16.40 21.39 -7.96
CA ILE A 215 -17.21 20.81 -6.88
C ILE A 215 -16.54 19.56 -6.31
N PHE A 216 -15.91 18.72 -7.13
CA PHE A 216 -15.14 17.57 -6.66
C PHE A 216 -14.02 17.95 -5.67
N GLU A 217 -13.36 19.11 -5.89
CA GLU A 217 -12.32 19.60 -4.96
C GLU A 217 -12.91 20.06 -3.61
N THR A 218 -14.14 20.57 -3.58
CA THR A 218 -14.72 21.25 -2.41
C THR A 218 -15.73 20.40 -1.63
N LEU A 219 -16.41 19.47 -2.29
CA LEU A 219 -17.51 18.68 -1.74
C LEU A 219 -16.95 17.44 -1.04
N ASN A 220 -16.37 17.67 0.14
CA ASN A 220 -15.87 16.64 1.07
C ASN A 220 -16.76 16.49 2.31
N ALA A 221 -18.07 16.69 2.17
CA ALA A 221 -19.00 16.57 3.29
C ALA A 221 -19.91 15.35 3.09
N ARG A 222 -19.65 14.27 3.83
CA ARG A 222 -20.45 13.03 4.02
C ARG A 222 -20.06 11.81 3.16
N GLY A 223 -18.79 11.41 3.20
CA GLY A 223 -18.28 10.12 2.70
C GLY A 223 -16.82 9.89 3.11
N ARG A 224 -16.17 8.83 2.62
CA ARG A 224 -14.73 8.59 2.81
C ARG A 224 -13.93 9.71 2.13
N ASP A 225 -13.06 10.39 2.87
CA ASP A 225 -12.28 11.55 2.41
C ASP A 225 -11.50 11.28 1.11
N LEU A 226 -11.43 12.27 0.22
CA LEU A 226 -10.56 12.22 -0.95
C LEU A 226 -9.08 12.13 -0.53
N THR A 227 -8.34 11.26 -1.20
CA THR A 227 -6.89 11.17 -0.99
C THR A 227 -6.17 12.31 -1.71
N THR A 228 -4.93 12.60 -1.31
CA THR A 228 -4.10 13.59 -2.02
C THR A 228 -3.83 13.11 -3.45
N ALA A 229 -3.70 11.80 -3.66
CA ALA A 229 -3.63 11.20 -4.98
C ALA A 229 -4.86 11.48 -5.83
N ASP A 230 -6.07 11.38 -5.27
CA ASP A 230 -7.33 11.67 -5.99
C ASP A 230 -7.39 13.13 -6.44
N LEU A 231 -7.01 14.06 -5.56
CA LEU A 231 -6.98 15.49 -5.87
C LEU A 231 -5.94 15.83 -6.95
N ILE A 232 -4.75 15.23 -6.88
CA ILE A 232 -3.69 15.42 -7.89
C ILE A 232 -4.12 14.81 -9.24
N LYS A 233 -4.72 13.62 -9.24
CA LYS A 233 -5.32 13.00 -10.43
C LYS A 233 -6.33 13.95 -11.07
N ASN A 234 -7.29 14.41 -10.28
CA ASN A 234 -8.34 15.33 -10.73
C ASN A 234 -7.74 16.58 -11.40
N LEU A 235 -6.76 17.22 -10.75
CA LEU A 235 -6.08 18.39 -11.27
C LEU A 235 -5.35 18.13 -12.60
N ILE A 236 -4.62 17.01 -12.69
CA ILE A 236 -3.91 16.62 -13.91
C ILE A 236 -4.90 16.37 -15.05
N LEU A 237 -5.97 15.60 -14.79
CA LEU A 237 -6.93 15.23 -15.81
C LEU A 237 -7.78 16.44 -16.26
N LYS A 238 -8.06 17.38 -15.36
CA LYS A 238 -8.71 18.67 -15.66
C LYS A 238 -7.91 19.49 -16.67
N LYS A 239 -6.57 19.52 -16.52
CA LYS A 239 -5.66 20.26 -17.40
C LYS A 239 -5.43 19.53 -18.72
N LEU A 240 -5.19 18.22 -18.65
CA LEU A 240 -4.94 17.38 -19.82
C LEU A 240 -6.27 16.84 -20.38
N LYS A 241 -7.09 17.76 -20.91
CA LYS A 241 -8.34 17.41 -21.60
C LYS A 241 -8.05 16.50 -22.80
N THR A 242 -8.87 15.48 -22.98
CA THR A 242 -8.75 14.54 -24.09
C THR A 242 -9.01 15.23 -25.43
N LYS A 243 -8.04 15.20 -26.35
CA LYS A 243 -8.20 15.71 -27.72
C LYS A 243 -8.75 14.67 -28.71
N SER A 244 -8.68 13.38 -28.36
CA SER A 244 -9.12 12.25 -29.20
C SER A 244 -10.12 11.38 -28.43
N SER A 245 -11.31 11.14 -28.99
CA SER A 245 -12.33 10.28 -28.38
C SER A 245 -11.86 8.82 -28.16
N ILE A 246 -10.74 8.41 -28.75
CA ILE A 246 -10.27 7.03 -28.78
C ILE A 246 -9.18 6.76 -27.72
N LEU A 247 -8.30 7.73 -27.44
CA LEU A 247 -7.16 7.51 -26.55
C LEU A 247 -6.90 8.69 -25.61
N ASP A 248 -6.96 8.41 -24.32
CA ASP A 248 -6.72 9.35 -23.25
C ASP A 248 -5.35 9.10 -22.60
N LEU A 249 -4.31 9.68 -23.18
CA LEU A 249 -2.92 9.45 -22.76
C LEU A 249 -2.67 9.80 -21.28
N ALA A 250 -3.31 10.86 -20.77
CA ALA A 250 -3.13 11.29 -19.40
C ALA A 250 -3.76 10.28 -18.42
N LYS A 251 -4.97 9.79 -18.73
CA LYS A 251 -5.64 8.75 -17.96
C LYS A 251 -4.85 7.44 -18.01
N GLU A 252 -4.42 6.99 -19.18
CA GLU A 252 -3.65 5.74 -19.31
C GLU A 252 -2.30 5.82 -18.59
N SER A 253 -1.64 6.97 -18.62
CA SER A 253 -0.42 7.21 -17.86
C SER A 253 -0.67 7.17 -16.35
N TRP A 254 -1.79 7.72 -15.87
CA TRP A 254 -2.14 7.61 -14.45
C TRP A 254 -2.48 6.17 -14.04
N ASN A 255 -3.25 5.45 -14.86
CA ASN A 255 -3.59 4.05 -14.61
C ASN A 255 -2.35 3.16 -14.58
N THR A 256 -1.38 3.42 -15.47
CA THR A 256 -0.08 2.73 -15.47
C THR A 256 0.70 2.98 -14.18
N LEU A 257 0.67 4.21 -13.66
CA LEU A 257 1.26 4.55 -12.37
C LEU A 257 0.61 3.77 -11.22
N VAL A 258 -0.73 3.73 -11.17
CA VAL A 258 -1.50 3.01 -10.15
C VAL A 258 -1.19 1.51 -10.19
N LYS A 259 -1.35 0.87 -11.36
CA LYS A 259 -1.07 -0.58 -11.56
C LYS A 259 0.34 -0.97 -11.12
N ARG A 260 1.33 -0.09 -11.33
CA ARG A 260 2.72 -0.37 -10.96
C ARG A 260 2.91 -0.46 -9.45
N LEU A 261 2.12 0.28 -8.68
CA LEU A 261 2.19 0.37 -7.22
C LEU A 261 1.11 -0.47 -6.52
N ASP A 262 0.09 -0.96 -7.24
CA ASP A 262 -1.02 -1.75 -6.68
C ASP A 262 -0.58 -3.06 -6.01
N ASP A 263 0.49 -3.70 -6.49
CA ASP A 263 1.06 -4.93 -5.89
C ASP A 263 1.77 -4.68 -4.54
N VAL A 264 1.84 -3.43 -4.09
CA VAL A 264 2.44 -3.08 -2.81
C VAL A 264 1.39 -3.20 -1.73
N ASN A 265 1.67 -4.02 -0.71
CA ASN A 265 0.80 -4.22 0.46
C ASN A 265 0.81 -2.99 1.40
N ASP A 266 0.40 -1.82 0.88
CA ASP A 266 0.25 -0.54 1.58
C ASP A 266 -0.79 0.30 0.80
N GLU A 267 -2.00 0.46 1.35
CA GLU A 267 -3.09 1.19 0.69
C GLU A 267 -2.76 2.66 0.41
N LYS A 268 -1.82 3.25 1.17
CA LYS A 268 -1.38 4.64 1.01
C LYS A 268 -0.09 4.76 0.21
N VAL A 269 0.31 3.70 -0.51
CA VAL A 269 1.55 3.69 -1.29
C VAL A 269 1.58 4.80 -2.33
N LEU A 270 0.44 5.09 -2.96
CA LEU A 270 0.34 6.11 -4.01
C LEU A 270 0.52 7.51 -3.42
N ASP A 271 -0.21 7.87 -2.35
CA ASP A 271 -0.02 9.15 -1.65
C ASP A 271 1.41 9.30 -1.12
N THR A 272 1.95 8.24 -0.49
CA THR A 272 3.31 8.23 0.04
C THR A 272 4.34 8.41 -1.09
N PHE A 273 4.12 7.78 -2.25
CA PHE A 273 4.96 7.95 -3.43
C PHE A 273 4.91 9.39 -3.94
N LEU A 274 3.72 9.98 -4.09
CA LEU A 274 3.56 11.35 -4.57
C LEU A 274 4.29 12.34 -3.64
N LEU A 275 4.18 12.17 -2.32
CA LEU A 275 4.93 12.97 -1.36
C LEU A 275 6.44 12.75 -1.55
N HIS A 276 6.93 11.52 -1.55
CA HIS A 276 8.37 11.24 -1.67
C HIS A 276 8.96 11.72 -3.00
N TYR A 277 8.22 11.60 -4.10
CA TYR A 277 8.58 12.17 -5.38
C TYR A 277 8.74 13.68 -5.26
N TRP A 278 7.75 14.37 -4.69
CA TRP A 278 7.78 15.81 -4.52
C TRP A 278 8.96 16.26 -3.68
N LEU A 279 9.14 15.64 -2.51
CA LEU A 279 10.26 15.87 -1.60
C LEU A 279 11.62 15.62 -2.26
N SER A 280 11.69 14.74 -3.26
CA SER A 280 12.93 14.44 -3.98
C SER A 280 13.33 15.49 -5.00
N LYS A 281 12.42 16.37 -5.43
CA LYS A 281 12.62 17.22 -6.62
C LYS A 281 12.20 18.68 -6.46
N HIS A 282 11.14 18.96 -5.70
CA HIS A 282 10.52 20.29 -5.64
C HIS A 282 10.70 21.01 -4.31
N GLY A 283 11.01 20.27 -3.23
CA GLY A 283 11.28 20.84 -1.91
C GLY A 283 10.48 20.17 -0.81
N TYR A 284 10.73 20.60 0.42
CA TYR A 284 10.09 20.01 1.59
C TYR A 284 8.63 20.45 1.72
N THR A 285 7.74 19.48 1.85
CA THR A 285 6.31 19.68 2.12
C THR A 285 5.76 18.59 3.03
N THR A 286 4.45 18.62 3.25
CA THR A 286 3.70 17.63 4.03
C THR A 286 2.52 17.13 3.22
N ASP A 287 1.97 15.96 3.56
CA ASP A 287 0.80 15.40 2.87
C ASP A 287 -0.36 16.40 2.74
N LYS A 288 -0.59 17.21 3.79
CA LYS A 288 -1.64 18.23 3.83
C LYS A 288 -1.42 19.39 2.85
N LYS A 289 -0.17 19.74 2.56
CA LYS A 289 0.20 20.87 1.69
C LYS A 289 0.54 20.45 0.27
N LEU A 290 0.82 19.16 0.05
CA LEU A 290 1.27 18.63 -1.23
C LEU A 290 0.35 19.02 -2.38
N PHE A 291 -0.97 18.88 -2.24
CA PHE A 291 -1.91 19.27 -3.29
C PHE A 291 -1.78 20.76 -3.68
N SER A 292 -1.67 21.66 -2.70
CA SER A 292 -1.53 23.10 -2.96
C SER A 292 -0.24 23.44 -3.71
N GLU A 293 0.86 22.74 -3.41
CA GLU A 293 2.15 22.93 -4.09
C GLU A 293 2.14 22.36 -5.51
N VAL A 294 1.54 21.19 -5.71
CA VAL A 294 1.33 20.61 -7.06
C VAL A 294 0.45 21.52 -7.91
N LYS A 295 -0.61 22.08 -7.32
CA LYS A 295 -1.49 23.06 -7.98
C LYS A 295 -0.75 24.32 -8.40
N ALA A 296 0.12 24.85 -7.54
CA ALA A 296 0.97 25.99 -7.87
C ALA A 296 1.97 25.68 -9.00
N TYR A 297 2.58 24.49 -8.99
CA TYR A 297 3.54 24.05 -10.02
C TYR A 297 2.90 23.88 -11.40
N ILE A 298 1.73 23.22 -11.46
CA ILE A 298 0.99 23.06 -12.72
C ILE A 298 0.54 24.44 -13.23
N GLY A 299 0.00 25.27 -12.34
CA GLY A 299 -0.42 26.64 -12.67
C GLY A 299 -1.43 26.68 -13.82
N ALA A 300 -1.24 27.63 -14.74
CA ALA A 300 -2.09 27.78 -15.92
C ALA A 300 -1.69 26.88 -17.10
N SER A 301 -0.48 26.30 -17.10
CA SER A 301 0.11 25.66 -18.28
C SER A 301 -0.11 24.14 -18.30
N ASP A 302 -0.68 23.63 -19.39
CA ASP A 302 -0.87 22.19 -19.62
C ASP A 302 0.48 21.45 -19.77
N VAL A 303 1.55 22.16 -20.17
CA VAL A 303 2.89 21.59 -20.34
C VAL A 303 3.44 21.06 -19.01
N ASN A 304 3.21 21.77 -17.91
CA ASN A 304 3.67 21.33 -16.60
C ASN A 304 2.90 20.10 -16.10
N ALA A 305 1.60 20.02 -16.39
CA ALA A 305 0.80 18.84 -16.07
C ALA A 305 1.29 17.60 -16.84
N GLN A 306 1.55 17.74 -18.14
CA GLN A 306 2.09 16.67 -18.98
C GLN A 306 3.46 16.20 -18.47
N LYS A 307 4.38 17.15 -18.25
CA LYS A 307 5.72 16.89 -17.72
C LYS A 307 5.68 16.21 -16.35
N LEU A 308 4.73 16.57 -15.48
CA LEU A 308 4.58 15.95 -14.17
C LEU A 308 4.18 14.47 -14.30
N VAL A 309 3.16 14.16 -15.10
CA VAL A 309 2.65 12.78 -15.29
C VAL A 309 3.74 11.86 -15.84
N GLU A 310 4.49 12.32 -16.83
CA GLU A 310 5.62 11.58 -17.41
C GLU A 310 6.67 11.27 -16.34
N GLN A 311 7.05 12.28 -15.55
CA GLN A 311 8.07 12.11 -14.51
C GLN A 311 7.61 11.26 -13.32
N LEU A 312 6.31 11.31 -12.97
CA LEU A 312 5.71 10.41 -12.00
C LEU A 312 5.78 8.97 -12.49
N ASN A 313 5.48 8.72 -13.76
CA ASN A 313 5.58 7.40 -14.35
C ASN A 313 7.02 6.86 -14.31
N GLU A 314 8.00 7.63 -14.78
CA GLU A 314 9.42 7.26 -14.70
C GLU A 314 9.83 6.96 -13.25
N SER A 315 9.48 7.85 -12.32
CA SER A 315 9.91 7.74 -10.92
C SER A 315 9.24 6.58 -10.20
N SER A 316 8.02 6.19 -10.57
CA SER A 316 7.31 5.08 -9.92
C SER A 316 7.97 3.72 -10.17
N TYR A 317 8.61 3.52 -11.34
CA TYR A 317 9.41 2.33 -11.60
C TYR A 317 10.61 2.24 -10.66
N ILE A 318 11.33 3.34 -10.51
CA ILE A 318 12.49 3.46 -9.62
C ILE A 318 12.06 3.30 -8.16
N TYR A 319 10.94 3.91 -7.80
CA TYR A 319 10.39 3.85 -6.44
C TYR A 319 9.97 2.42 -6.06
N ARG A 320 9.37 1.65 -6.99
CA ARG A 320 9.06 0.23 -6.77
C ARG A 320 10.31 -0.58 -6.41
N LYS A 321 11.45 -0.32 -7.07
CA LYS A 321 12.74 -0.95 -6.72
C LYS A 321 13.16 -0.65 -5.27
N ALA A 322 12.91 0.56 -4.78
CA ALA A 322 13.26 0.98 -3.42
C ALA A 322 12.37 0.32 -2.35
N ILE A 323 11.07 0.18 -2.61
CA ILE A 323 10.10 -0.31 -1.59
C ILE A 323 9.90 -1.83 -1.61
N GLN A 324 10.10 -2.48 -2.77
CA GLN A 324 10.02 -3.93 -2.96
C GLN A 324 11.31 -4.50 -3.60
N PRO A 325 12.48 -4.33 -2.96
CA PRO A 325 13.77 -4.72 -3.56
C PRO A 325 13.87 -6.22 -3.88
N ARG A 326 13.12 -7.09 -3.17
CA ARG A 326 13.13 -8.54 -3.41
C ARG A 326 12.24 -8.98 -4.57
N SER A 327 11.26 -8.16 -4.96
CA SER A 327 10.31 -8.48 -6.04
C SER A 327 10.83 -8.06 -7.41
N VAL A 328 11.98 -7.37 -7.47
CA VAL A 328 12.59 -6.88 -8.71
C VAL A 328 13.87 -7.69 -9.01
N ARG A 329 14.15 -7.87 -10.30
CA ARG A 329 15.40 -8.47 -10.77
C ARG A 329 16.55 -7.45 -10.68
N TRP A 330 17.63 -7.85 -10.01
CA TRP A 330 18.86 -7.05 -9.89
C TRP A 330 20.01 -7.75 -10.61
N GLU A 331 20.92 -6.96 -11.16
CA GLU A 331 22.20 -7.49 -11.64
C GLU A 331 23.13 -7.81 -10.48
N LYS A 332 24.06 -8.76 -10.67
CA LYS A 332 25.00 -9.17 -9.60
C LYS A 332 25.79 -7.98 -9.04
N ILE A 333 26.16 -7.02 -9.90
CA ILE A 333 26.91 -5.83 -9.50
C ILE A 333 26.10 -4.90 -8.57
N GLU A 334 24.77 -5.00 -8.59
CA GLU A 334 23.83 -4.19 -7.83
C GLU A 334 23.29 -4.88 -6.57
N TYR A 335 23.71 -6.10 -6.26
CA TYR A 335 23.21 -6.83 -5.08
C TYR A 335 23.41 -6.07 -3.78
N GLU A 336 24.51 -5.34 -3.63
CA GLU A 336 24.73 -4.46 -2.47
C GLU A 336 23.69 -3.34 -2.38
N VAL A 337 23.25 -2.78 -3.51
CA VAL A 337 22.18 -1.76 -3.55
C VAL A 337 20.86 -2.38 -3.07
N ARG A 338 20.49 -3.54 -3.62
CA ARG A 338 19.30 -4.29 -3.18
C ARG A 338 19.33 -4.58 -1.68
N ASP A 339 20.47 -5.00 -1.17
CA ASP A 339 20.62 -5.39 0.24
C ASP A 339 20.49 -4.16 1.14
N SER A 340 21.12 -3.04 0.79
CA SER A 340 20.97 -1.76 1.50
C SER A 340 19.51 -1.28 1.52
N LEU A 341 18.79 -1.36 0.41
CA LEU A 341 17.35 -1.05 0.35
C LEU A 341 16.52 -2.01 1.23
N THR A 342 16.86 -3.29 1.23
CA THR A 342 16.20 -4.31 2.07
C THR A 342 16.39 -4.01 3.56
N HIS A 343 17.58 -3.58 3.97
CA HIS A 343 17.84 -3.16 5.35
C HIS A 343 17.04 -1.92 5.75
N LEU A 344 16.99 -0.89 4.90
CA LEU A 344 16.18 0.31 5.16
C LEU A 344 14.68 -0.01 5.35
N ARG A 345 14.16 -0.95 4.54
CA ARG A 345 12.78 -1.44 4.70
C ARG A 345 12.59 -2.22 5.99
N ALA A 346 13.55 -3.05 6.38
CA ALA A 346 13.52 -3.80 7.63
C ALA A 346 13.49 -2.87 8.86
N PHE A 347 14.15 -1.71 8.79
CA PHE A 347 14.15 -0.71 9.85
C PHE A 347 12.87 0.15 9.89
N LYS A 348 11.95 -0.04 8.94
CA LYS A 348 10.68 0.70 8.81
C LYS A 348 10.87 2.23 8.74
N VAL A 349 11.98 2.70 8.16
CA VAL A 349 12.31 4.12 8.05
C VAL A 349 11.77 4.73 6.76
N LYS A 350 10.93 5.77 6.87
CA LYS A 350 10.33 6.48 5.72
C LYS A 350 11.03 7.80 5.37
N GLN A 351 11.78 8.40 6.28
CA GLN A 351 12.31 9.76 6.17
C GLN A 351 13.36 9.90 5.04
N GLN A 352 14.17 8.85 4.82
CA GLN A 352 15.19 8.84 3.76
C GLN A 352 14.63 8.65 2.35
N SER A 353 13.35 8.29 2.19
CA SER A 353 12.82 7.79 0.91
C SER A 353 13.00 8.78 -0.24
N SER A 354 12.89 10.09 0.02
CA SER A 354 13.10 11.14 -0.97
C SER A 354 14.54 11.15 -1.49
N MET A 355 15.52 11.02 -0.58
CA MET A 355 16.93 10.94 -0.92
C MET A 355 17.28 9.64 -1.64
N VAL A 356 16.74 8.51 -1.19
CA VAL A 356 16.97 7.23 -1.88
C VAL A 356 16.36 7.23 -3.29
N LEU A 357 15.16 7.80 -3.46
CA LEU A 357 14.58 7.96 -4.78
C LEU A 357 15.46 8.85 -5.68
N ALA A 358 15.99 9.96 -5.15
CA ALA A 358 16.90 10.83 -5.90
C ALA A 358 18.21 10.14 -6.28
N LEU A 359 18.82 9.36 -5.37
CA LEU A 359 20.04 8.58 -5.61
C LEU A 359 19.85 7.54 -6.71
N LEU A 360 18.79 6.73 -6.61
CA LEU A 360 18.47 5.72 -7.62
C LEU A 360 18.17 6.37 -8.97
N ARG A 361 17.43 7.48 -8.99
CA ARG A 361 17.14 8.25 -10.21
C ARG A 361 18.40 8.83 -10.85
N ALA A 362 19.31 9.40 -10.06
CA ALA A 362 20.59 9.90 -10.56
C ALA A 362 21.45 8.77 -11.15
N HIS A 363 21.39 7.57 -10.57
CA HIS A 363 22.10 6.40 -11.08
C HIS A 363 21.51 5.89 -12.40
N GLU A 364 20.19 5.73 -12.48
CA GLU A 364 19.47 5.33 -13.71
C GLU A 364 19.73 6.30 -14.87
N LYS A 365 19.82 7.61 -14.57
CA LYS A 365 20.19 8.65 -15.53
C LYS A 365 21.69 8.72 -15.85
N LYS A 366 22.50 7.83 -15.28
CA LYS A 366 23.97 7.77 -15.44
C LYS A 366 24.72 9.02 -14.96
N VAL A 367 24.06 9.91 -14.23
CA VAL A 367 24.67 11.07 -13.55
C VAL A 367 25.51 10.58 -12.36
N LEU A 368 24.99 9.62 -11.59
CA LEU A 368 25.67 9.02 -10.45
C LEU A 368 26.25 7.64 -10.79
N LYS A 369 27.55 7.46 -10.58
CA LYS A 369 28.21 6.15 -10.71
C LYS A 369 27.75 5.19 -9.61
N LEU A 370 27.68 3.89 -9.92
CA LEU A 370 27.26 2.84 -9.00
C LEU A 370 28.05 2.85 -7.67
N ARG A 371 29.37 3.11 -7.72
CA ARG A 371 30.22 3.22 -6.52
C ARG A 371 29.74 4.35 -5.59
N GLY A 372 29.33 5.48 -6.15
CA GLY A 372 28.79 6.61 -5.38
C GLY A 372 27.43 6.29 -4.79
N LEU A 373 26.56 5.62 -5.55
CA LEU A 373 25.27 5.12 -5.07
C LEU A 373 25.44 4.19 -3.86
N LYS A 374 26.29 3.17 -3.97
CA LYS A 374 26.58 2.21 -2.89
C LYS A 374 27.07 2.94 -1.63
N LYS A 375 28.10 3.79 -1.75
CA LYS A 375 28.66 4.54 -0.61
C LYS A 375 27.61 5.43 0.07
N ALA A 376 26.75 6.10 -0.69
CA ALA A 376 25.69 6.94 -0.14
C ALA A 376 24.63 6.11 0.59
N LEU A 377 24.18 5.00 0.00
CA LEU A 377 23.21 4.10 0.62
C LEU A 377 23.75 3.47 1.90
N ASP A 378 25.01 3.00 1.90
CA ASP A 378 25.62 2.37 3.08
C ASP A 378 25.68 3.34 4.26
N LYS A 379 25.97 4.62 4.01
CA LYS A 379 25.94 5.67 5.02
C LYS A 379 24.53 5.93 5.55
N ILE A 380 23.53 5.98 4.67
CA ILE A 380 22.12 6.16 5.06
C ILE A 380 21.64 4.97 5.89
N VAL A 381 21.97 3.74 5.49
CA VAL A 381 21.66 2.51 6.23
C VAL A 381 22.34 2.53 7.59
N ALA A 382 23.64 2.82 7.66
CA ALA A 382 24.39 2.85 8.91
C ALA A 382 23.84 3.90 9.89
N PHE A 383 23.55 5.10 9.38
CA PHE A 383 22.89 6.16 10.15
C PHE A 383 21.54 5.70 10.70
N HIS A 384 20.65 5.21 9.84
CA HIS A 384 19.29 4.83 10.27
C HIS A 384 19.24 3.57 11.13
N TYR A 385 20.21 2.66 10.97
CA TYR A 385 20.37 1.55 11.89
C TYR A 385 20.68 2.06 13.30
N ALA A 386 21.69 2.92 13.45
CA ALA A 386 22.04 3.48 14.75
C ALA A 386 20.90 4.36 15.31
N PHE A 387 20.43 5.32 14.52
CA PHE A 387 19.50 6.37 14.92
C PHE A 387 18.07 5.89 15.14
N ASN A 388 17.52 5.07 14.23
CA ASN A 388 16.13 4.63 14.31
C ASN A 388 16.00 3.21 14.87
N ALA A 389 16.77 2.26 14.34
CA ALA A 389 16.56 0.86 14.68
C ALA A 389 17.05 0.53 16.10
N VAL A 390 18.22 1.05 16.50
CA VAL A 390 18.81 0.78 17.82
C VAL A 390 18.37 1.82 18.84
N THR A 391 18.70 3.10 18.65
CA THR A 391 18.44 4.12 19.68
C THR A 391 17.02 4.64 19.70
N SER A 392 16.19 4.32 18.70
CA SER A 392 14.80 4.77 18.59
C SER A 392 14.65 6.29 18.75
N GLN A 393 15.64 7.07 18.28
CA GLN A 393 15.61 8.52 18.41
C GLN A 393 14.42 9.11 17.65
N ARG A 394 13.80 10.12 18.27
CA ARG A 394 12.64 10.78 17.68
C ARG A 394 13.05 11.40 16.36
N SER A 395 12.40 10.95 15.30
CA SER A 395 12.57 11.55 13.99
C SER A 395 11.88 12.91 13.98
N SER A 396 12.66 13.97 14.11
CA SER A 396 12.16 15.34 13.98
C SER A 396 11.86 15.66 12.52
N GLY A 397 10.96 16.62 12.26
CA GLY A 397 10.68 17.13 10.91
C GLY A 397 11.95 17.58 10.18
N SER A 398 12.98 18.01 10.91
CA SER A 398 14.27 18.41 10.35
C SER A 398 15.00 17.29 9.59
N ILE A 399 14.81 16.02 9.90
CA ILE A 399 15.44 14.90 9.17
C ILE A 399 14.90 14.85 7.74
N SER A 400 13.57 14.82 7.61
CA SER A 400 12.90 14.80 6.31
C SER A 400 13.16 16.08 5.52
N THR A 401 13.23 17.25 6.18
CA THR A 401 13.60 18.52 5.53
C THR A 401 15.02 18.48 4.97
N ASN A 402 16.01 17.99 5.73
CA ASN A 402 17.38 17.88 5.22
C ASN A 402 17.48 16.88 4.06
N TYR A 403 16.88 15.70 4.18
CA TYR A 403 16.87 14.74 3.07
C TYR A 403 16.19 15.32 1.83
N SER A 404 15.05 16.00 1.97
CA SER A 404 14.37 16.63 0.84
C SER A 404 15.24 17.68 0.16
N ARG A 405 15.86 18.57 0.94
CA ARG A 405 16.73 19.62 0.41
C ARG A 405 17.93 19.05 -0.36
N ILE A 406 18.61 18.05 0.19
CA ILE A 406 19.76 17.38 -0.43
C ILE A 406 19.33 16.58 -1.67
N ALA A 407 18.17 15.92 -1.61
CA ALA A 407 17.59 15.20 -2.74
C ALA A 407 17.26 16.14 -3.91
N CYS A 408 16.72 17.33 -3.62
CA CYS A 408 16.46 18.36 -4.62
C CYS A 408 17.75 18.84 -5.29
N GLN A 409 18.81 19.10 -4.52
CA GLN A 409 20.12 19.47 -5.09
C GLN A 409 20.66 18.36 -6.01
N LEU A 410 20.62 17.10 -5.57
CA LEU A 410 21.04 15.96 -6.40
C LEU A 410 20.24 15.84 -7.71
N SER A 411 18.95 16.19 -7.67
CA SER A 411 18.06 16.08 -8.82
C SER A 411 18.30 17.16 -9.88
N HIS A 412 19.00 18.23 -9.52
CA HIS A 412 19.42 19.31 -10.41
C HIS A 412 20.93 19.28 -10.68
N ALA A 413 21.67 18.28 -10.18
CA ALA A 413 23.09 18.13 -10.41
C ALA A 413 23.35 17.74 -11.87
N GLU A 414 24.26 18.46 -12.54
CA GLU A 414 24.62 18.22 -13.95
C GLU A 414 26.04 17.64 -14.08
N GLY A 415 26.88 17.82 -13.06
CA GLY A 415 28.29 17.40 -13.09
C GLY A 415 28.79 16.73 -11.81
N ASN A 416 30.05 16.28 -11.84
CA ASN A 416 30.70 15.64 -10.70
C ASN A 416 30.87 16.58 -9.50
N ASP A 417 31.08 17.88 -9.73
CA ASP A 417 31.30 18.87 -8.67
C ASP A 417 30.03 19.06 -7.83
N ASP A 418 28.87 19.14 -8.48
CA ASP A 418 27.56 19.18 -7.82
C ASP A 418 27.33 17.92 -6.98
N ILE A 419 27.65 16.74 -7.53
CA ILE A 419 27.52 15.46 -6.82
C ILE A 419 28.42 15.43 -5.58
N GLN A 420 29.66 15.93 -5.70
CA GLN A 420 30.57 16.01 -4.56
C GLN A 420 30.05 16.97 -3.49
N HIS A 421 29.52 18.13 -3.88
CA HIS A 421 28.89 19.08 -2.96
C HIS A 421 27.72 18.42 -2.21
N VAL A 422 26.80 17.78 -2.94
CA VAL A 422 25.65 17.04 -2.39
C VAL A 422 26.12 15.97 -1.40
N PHE A 423 27.17 15.22 -1.74
CA PHE A 423 27.68 14.16 -0.87
C PHE A 423 28.37 14.70 0.38
N ASN A 424 29.11 15.80 0.27
CA ASN A 424 29.69 16.50 1.42
C ASN A 424 28.61 16.98 2.37
N GLU A 425 27.52 17.52 1.82
CA GLU A 425 26.39 17.98 2.60
C GLU A 425 25.63 16.82 3.27
N LEU A 426 25.34 15.73 2.53
CA LEU A 426 24.79 14.51 3.09
C LEU A 426 25.65 13.98 4.23
N ASN A 427 26.97 13.91 4.02
CA ASN A 427 27.91 13.43 5.03
C ASN A 427 27.88 14.32 6.28
N SER A 428 27.91 15.64 6.12
CA SER A 428 27.85 16.58 7.24
C SER A 428 26.55 16.40 8.04
N PHE A 429 25.41 16.30 7.34
CA PHE A 429 24.12 16.06 7.95
C PHE A 429 24.09 14.75 8.76
N LEU A 430 24.45 13.62 8.15
CA LEU A 430 24.42 12.31 8.82
C LEU A 430 25.36 12.28 10.04
N LYS A 431 26.55 12.89 9.95
CA LYS A 431 27.49 12.99 11.09
C LYS A 431 26.91 13.83 12.23
N SER A 432 26.30 14.97 11.90
CA SER A 432 25.76 15.91 12.91
C SER A 432 24.62 15.33 13.76
N LYS A 433 23.96 14.27 13.26
CA LYS A 433 22.84 13.60 13.93
C LYS A 433 23.17 12.18 14.35
N PHE A 434 24.40 11.71 14.16
CA PHE A 434 24.77 10.34 14.51
C PHE A 434 24.69 10.17 16.04
N PRO A 435 24.07 9.09 16.57
CA PRO A 435 23.92 8.89 18.00
C PRO A 435 25.27 8.81 18.74
N ALA A 436 25.28 9.22 20.01
CA ALA A 436 26.43 9.05 20.88
C ALA A 436 26.72 7.57 21.16
N LYS A 437 27.99 7.24 21.39
CA LYS A 437 28.42 5.84 21.61
C LYS A 437 27.73 5.25 22.82
N GLU A 438 27.70 5.98 23.93
CA GLU A 438 27.15 5.51 25.21
C GLU A 438 25.66 5.17 25.10
N GLU A 439 24.88 6.02 24.43
CA GLU A 439 23.46 5.79 24.19
C GLU A 439 23.22 4.56 23.31
N PHE A 440 24.01 4.43 22.23
CA PHE A 440 23.93 3.27 21.34
C PHE A 440 24.25 1.98 22.10
N LEU A 441 25.32 1.94 22.90
CA LEU A 441 25.72 0.73 23.62
C LEU A 441 24.64 0.25 24.58
N VAL A 442 24.01 1.17 25.33
CA VAL A 442 22.90 0.83 26.25
C VAL A 442 21.73 0.24 25.47
N LYS A 443 21.27 0.92 24.42
CA LYS A 443 20.11 0.47 23.63
C LYS A 443 20.37 -0.79 22.81
N PHE A 444 21.58 -0.99 22.36
CA PHE A 444 21.95 -2.19 21.62
C PHE A 444 21.92 -3.45 22.51
N GLN A 445 22.27 -3.33 23.80
CA GLN A 445 22.21 -4.46 24.73
C GLN A 445 20.78 -4.88 25.09
N GLU A 446 19.78 -4.01 24.86
CA GLU A 446 18.35 -4.34 25.02
C GLU A 446 17.80 -5.22 23.87
N LEU A 447 18.59 -5.46 22.81
CA LEU A 447 18.16 -6.27 21.68
C LEU A 447 18.10 -7.77 22.04
N GLU A 448 16.88 -8.29 22.09
CA GLU A 448 16.61 -9.72 22.28
C GLU A 448 16.00 -10.43 21.05
N TYR A 449 16.30 -11.72 20.89
CA TYR A 449 15.64 -12.62 19.94
C TYR A 449 15.37 -14.00 20.53
N LEU A 450 14.10 -14.38 20.57
CA LEU A 450 13.59 -15.70 20.88
C LEU A 450 12.52 -16.08 19.86
N ASP A 451 12.13 -17.35 19.80
CA ASP A 451 11.11 -17.80 18.83
C ASP A 451 9.75 -17.13 19.06
N ASN A 452 9.43 -16.84 20.33
CA ASN A 452 8.25 -16.06 20.72
C ASN A 452 8.48 -14.52 20.70
N LYS A 453 9.72 -14.04 20.55
CA LYS A 453 10.09 -12.62 20.55
C LYS A 453 10.93 -12.26 19.32
N THR A 454 10.26 -11.98 18.21
CA THR A 454 10.92 -11.81 16.90
C THR A 454 11.09 -10.35 16.46
N LYS A 455 10.60 -9.38 17.25
CA LYS A 455 10.58 -7.95 16.90
C LYS A 455 11.95 -7.41 16.46
N HIS A 456 13.02 -7.75 17.19
CA HIS A 456 14.37 -7.26 16.89
C HIS A 456 15.15 -8.12 15.89
N LYS A 457 14.58 -9.23 15.40
CA LYS A 457 15.24 -10.15 14.46
C LYS A 457 15.92 -9.43 13.29
N PRO A 458 15.27 -8.49 12.57
CA PRO A 458 15.93 -7.85 11.42
C PRO A 458 17.09 -6.94 11.81
N ILE A 459 17.01 -6.32 12.99
CA ILE A 459 18.03 -5.44 13.57
C ILE A 459 19.26 -6.28 13.94
N ILE A 460 19.03 -7.38 14.66
CA ILE A 460 20.04 -8.34 15.09
C ILE A 460 20.74 -8.98 13.88
N VAL A 461 19.99 -9.43 12.87
CA VAL A 461 20.58 -10.00 11.65
C VAL A 461 21.52 -9.00 10.97
N TYR A 462 21.15 -7.72 10.91
CA TYR A 462 22.03 -6.70 10.33
C TYR A 462 23.30 -6.49 11.16
N ALA A 463 23.20 -6.39 12.49
CA ALA A 463 24.37 -6.33 13.37
C ALA A 463 25.32 -7.52 13.16
N LEU A 464 24.80 -8.74 13.17
CA LEU A 464 25.61 -9.94 13.02
C LEU A 464 26.23 -10.03 11.61
N LYS A 465 25.53 -9.58 10.56
CA LYS A 465 26.11 -9.45 9.20
C LYS A 465 27.29 -8.48 9.17
N ILE A 466 27.22 -7.35 9.89
CA ILE A 466 28.34 -6.41 10.02
C ILE A 466 29.56 -7.10 10.64
N LEU A 467 29.38 -8.06 11.55
CA LEU A 467 30.48 -8.79 12.18
C LEU A 467 31.12 -9.79 11.22
N MET A 468 30.34 -10.40 10.34
CA MET A 468 30.82 -11.32 9.30
C MET A 468 31.57 -10.59 8.18
N SER A 469 31.17 -9.36 7.84
CA SER A 469 31.80 -8.59 6.77
C SER A 469 33.24 -8.20 7.14
N GLY A 470 34.19 -8.69 6.33
CA GLY A 470 35.63 -8.49 6.51
C GLY A 470 36.43 -9.73 6.95
N VAL A 471 35.77 -10.88 7.17
CA VAL A 471 36.45 -12.15 7.48
C VAL A 471 36.32 -13.08 6.26
N SER A 472 37.35 -13.13 5.41
CA SER A 472 37.38 -14.01 4.23
C SER A 472 38.25 -15.24 4.53
N ASN A 473 37.59 -16.36 4.88
CA ASN A 473 38.29 -17.57 5.32
C ASN A 473 38.07 -18.78 4.38
N GLY A 474 37.67 -18.54 3.13
CA GLY A 474 37.55 -19.60 2.10
C GLY A 474 36.31 -20.51 2.21
N LEU A 475 35.52 -20.42 3.28
CA LEU A 475 34.25 -21.16 3.41
C LEU A 475 33.14 -20.53 2.54
N SER A 476 32.45 -21.35 1.74
CA SER A 476 31.28 -20.93 0.96
C SER A 476 30.02 -20.87 1.84
N VAL A 477 29.80 -19.76 2.54
CA VAL A 477 28.57 -19.53 3.31
C VAL A 477 27.40 -19.21 2.37
N ASP A 478 26.26 -19.86 2.57
CA ASP A 478 25.02 -19.48 1.90
C ASP A 478 24.37 -18.28 2.58
N TYR A 479 24.76 -17.09 2.14
CA TYR A 479 24.20 -15.83 2.64
C TYR A 479 22.70 -15.65 2.38
N LYS A 480 22.08 -16.49 1.53
CA LYS A 480 20.63 -16.46 1.27
C LYS A 480 19.82 -17.18 2.34
N SER A 481 20.40 -18.15 3.05
CA SER A 481 19.73 -18.97 4.06
C SER A 481 20.25 -18.74 5.49
N LEU A 482 20.70 -17.51 5.78
CA LEU A 482 21.18 -17.15 7.11
C LEU A 482 20.07 -17.24 8.16
N THR A 483 20.41 -17.87 9.28
CA THR A 483 19.58 -18.08 10.46
C THR A 483 20.32 -17.60 11.70
N ILE A 484 19.57 -17.21 12.72
CA ILE A 484 20.15 -16.90 14.03
C ILE A 484 20.28 -18.20 14.78
N GLU A 485 21.46 -18.43 15.34
CA GLU A 485 21.75 -19.55 16.22
C GLU A 485 22.02 -19.07 17.64
N HIS A 486 21.54 -19.83 18.62
CA HIS A 486 21.74 -19.58 20.05
C HIS A 486 22.88 -20.46 20.57
N LEU A 487 23.92 -19.85 21.13
CA LEU A 487 25.06 -20.58 21.71
C LEU A 487 24.58 -21.50 22.84
N ILE A 488 23.88 -20.92 23.83
CA ILE A 488 23.04 -21.68 24.78
C ILE A 488 21.65 -21.84 24.16
N PRO A 489 21.19 -23.07 23.89
CA PRO A 489 19.89 -23.32 23.26
C PRO A 489 18.70 -22.79 24.07
N GLN A 490 17.61 -22.43 23.38
CA GLN A 490 16.34 -22.03 24.02
C GLN A 490 15.70 -23.15 24.85
N SER A 491 15.98 -24.41 24.51
CA SER A 491 15.52 -25.59 25.28
C SER A 491 16.27 -25.78 26.60
N SER A 492 17.35 -25.03 26.84
CA SER A 492 18.16 -25.14 28.04
C SER A 492 17.58 -24.31 29.19
N ASN A 493 17.24 -24.95 30.31
CA ASN A 493 16.82 -24.26 31.54
C ASN A 493 18.00 -23.71 32.37
N GLN A 494 19.18 -23.54 31.77
CA GLN A 494 20.41 -23.16 32.49
C GLN A 494 20.46 -21.67 32.88
N ILE A 495 19.82 -20.80 32.09
CA ILE A 495 19.82 -19.33 32.29
C ILE A 495 18.42 -18.80 31.98
N CYS A 496 18.13 -17.57 32.41
CA CYS A 496 16.84 -16.94 32.14
C CYS A 496 16.67 -16.56 30.65
N ASP A 497 15.41 -16.56 30.19
CA ASP A 497 15.05 -16.26 28.79
C ASP A 497 15.62 -14.95 28.25
N SER A 498 15.76 -13.92 29.09
CA SER A 498 16.33 -12.63 28.69
C SER A 498 17.81 -12.75 28.31
N LEU A 499 18.58 -13.60 29.01
CA LEU A 499 19.98 -13.87 28.68
C LEU A 499 20.10 -14.83 27.49
N VAL A 500 19.20 -15.81 27.36
CA VAL A 500 19.13 -16.67 26.16
C VAL A 500 18.93 -15.82 24.91
N GLY A 501 17.99 -14.88 24.96
CA GLY A 501 17.67 -14.01 23.83
C GLY A 501 18.67 -12.89 23.58
N SER A 502 19.59 -12.63 24.52
CA SER A 502 20.56 -11.53 24.44
C SER A 502 21.49 -11.67 23.23
N ILE A 503 21.79 -10.55 22.56
CA ILE A 503 22.71 -10.50 21.42
C ILE A 503 24.08 -11.16 21.67
N GLY A 504 24.54 -11.20 22.93
CA GLY A 504 25.76 -11.92 23.29
C GLY A 504 25.65 -13.42 23.06
N ASN A 505 24.48 -14.03 23.25
CA ASN A 505 24.26 -15.45 23.05
C ASN A 505 23.98 -15.82 21.58
N LEU A 506 23.92 -14.84 20.67
CA LEU A 506 23.50 -15.05 19.28
C LEU A 506 24.68 -15.11 18.30
N LEU A 507 24.52 -15.95 17.29
CA LEU A 507 25.39 -16.06 16.12
C LEU A 507 24.55 -16.06 14.83
N LEU A 508 25.15 -15.66 13.72
CA LEU A 508 24.52 -15.73 12.41
C LEU A 508 25.23 -16.79 11.57
N VAL A 509 24.50 -17.85 11.23
CA VAL A 509 25.00 -19.03 10.51
C VAL A 509 24.06 -19.41 9.37
N ASP A 510 24.55 -20.04 8.31
CA ASP A 510 23.67 -20.60 7.29
C ASP A 510 22.85 -21.77 7.82
N SER A 511 21.68 -22.00 7.23
CA SER A 511 20.71 -23.00 7.68
C SER A 511 21.27 -24.42 7.74
N LYS A 512 22.19 -24.78 6.83
CA LYS A 512 22.84 -26.09 6.81
C LYS A 512 23.76 -26.24 8.01
N THR A 513 24.64 -25.26 8.23
CA THR A 513 25.54 -25.25 9.40
C THR A 513 24.75 -25.33 10.71
N ASN A 514 23.64 -24.58 10.80
CA ASN A 514 22.82 -24.56 12.00
C ASN A 514 22.22 -25.96 12.31
N SER A 515 21.53 -26.54 11.33
CA SER A 515 20.77 -27.78 11.51
C SER A 515 21.61 -29.07 11.50
N GLU A 516 22.66 -29.13 10.68
CA GLU A 516 23.45 -30.35 10.48
C GLU A 516 24.66 -30.42 11.42
N ASP A 517 25.32 -29.28 11.68
CA ASP A 517 26.59 -29.26 12.39
C ASP A 517 26.47 -28.83 13.85
N LEU A 518 25.74 -27.75 14.14
CA LEU A 518 25.68 -27.17 15.48
C LEU A 518 24.67 -27.87 16.39
N LYS A 519 23.44 -28.12 15.91
CA LYS A 519 22.38 -28.82 16.65
C LYS A 519 22.22 -28.27 18.09
N ASP A 520 21.79 -29.09 19.03
CA ASP A 520 21.71 -28.75 20.45
C ASP A 520 23.04 -28.97 21.21
N TYR A 521 24.19 -28.92 20.51
CA TYR A 521 25.47 -29.14 21.18
C TYR A 521 25.78 -28.04 22.21
N PRO A 522 26.59 -28.35 23.24
CA PRO A 522 27.05 -27.34 24.19
C PRO A 522 27.82 -26.20 23.50
N PRO A 523 27.82 -24.99 24.08
CA PRO A 523 28.45 -23.83 23.47
C PRO A 523 29.92 -24.03 23.08
N GLN A 524 30.73 -24.71 23.90
CA GLN A 524 32.14 -24.97 23.58
C GLN A 524 32.29 -25.80 22.30
N GLN A 525 31.45 -26.83 22.14
CA GLN A 525 31.48 -27.71 20.96
C GLN A 525 31.03 -26.95 19.71
N LYS A 526 29.98 -26.13 19.79
CA LYS A 526 29.54 -25.25 18.70
C LYS A 526 30.67 -24.32 18.24
N ILE A 527 31.37 -23.68 19.19
CA ILE A 527 32.50 -22.80 18.89
C ILE A 527 33.66 -23.57 18.23
N GLN A 528 34.00 -24.77 18.72
CA GLN A 528 35.04 -25.61 18.12
C GLN A 528 34.70 -26.00 16.69
N ILE A 529 33.45 -26.37 16.40
CA ILE A 529 32.97 -26.69 15.05
C ILE A 529 33.13 -25.48 14.13
N LEU A 530 32.67 -24.30 14.55
CA LEU A 530 32.77 -23.08 13.76
C LEU A 530 34.23 -22.68 13.49
N ARG A 531 35.12 -22.82 14.48
CA ARG A 531 36.56 -22.60 14.30
C ARG A 531 37.17 -23.61 13.33
N GLY A 532 36.86 -24.90 13.48
CA GLY A 532 37.36 -25.96 12.62
C GLY A 532 36.95 -25.78 11.16
N LYS A 533 35.73 -25.26 10.92
CA LYS A 533 35.25 -24.92 9.57
C LYS A 533 35.76 -23.59 9.04
N SER A 534 36.53 -22.84 9.83
CA SER A 534 36.95 -21.48 9.49
C SER A 534 35.77 -20.57 9.13
N TYR A 535 34.65 -20.70 9.85
CA TYR A 535 33.43 -19.93 9.59
C TYR A 535 33.72 -18.41 9.68
N PRO A 536 33.15 -17.55 8.83
CA PRO A 536 33.50 -16.11 8.75
C PRO A 536 32.89 -15.29 9.89
N ILE A 537 33.29 -15.59 11.11
CA ILE A 537 32.99 -14.83 12.33
C ILE A 537 34.34 -14.40 12.92
N SER A 538 34.42 -13.19 13.47
CA SER A 538 35.64 -12.68 14.11
C SER A 538 36.19 -13.67 15.14
N THR A 539 37.50 -13.91 15.12
CA THR A 539 38.18 -14.78 16.09
C THR A 539 37.99 -14.29 17.53
N THR A 540 37.92 -12.97 17.75
CA THR A 540 37.59 -12.38 19.06
C THR A 540 36.21 -12.81 19.56
N LEU A 541 35.26 -13.02 18.64
CA LEU A 541 33.92 -13.52 18.94
C LEU A 541 33.85 -15.05 18.96
N LEU A 542 34.91 -15.77 18.62
CA LEU A 542 34.95 -17.21 18.78
C LEU A 542 35.86 -17.61 19.94
N ASN A 543 36.69 -16.72 20.49
CA ASN A 543 37.64 -17.02 21.54
C ASN A 543 37.03 -16.97 22.95
N ILE A 544 36.22 -17.98 23.27
CA ILE A 544 35.57 -18.13 24.58
C ILE A 544 35.82 -19.54 25.10
N ASP A 545 36.34 -19.64 26.33
CA ASP A 545 36.63 -20.92 27.00
C ASP A 545 35.38 -21.47 27.71
N GLU A 546 34.57 -20.59 28.31
CA GLU A 546 33.29 -20.92 28.96
C GLU A 546 32.24 -19.83 28.72
N ILE A 547 30.97 -20.22 28.53
CA ILE A 547 29.84 -19.30 28.46
C ILE A 547 29.02 -19.41 29.74
N ASN A 548 28.94 -18.30 30.45
CA ASN A 548 28.05 -18.08 31.59
C ASN A 548 27.38 -16.70 31.46
N GLU A 549 26.51 -16.35 32.40
CA GLU A 549 25.74 -15.10 32.36
C GLU A 549 26.63 -13.85 32.17
N THR A 550 27.72 -13.74 32.94
CA THR A 550 28.66 -12.61 32.84
C THR A 550 29.33 -12.56 31.46
N LYS A 551 29.74 -13.71 30.92
CA LYS A 551 30.39 -13.78 29.60
C LYS A 551 29.43 -13.43 28.46
N ILE A 552 28.14 -13.75 28.58
CA ILE A 552 27.13 -13.34 27.60
C ILE A 552 27.00 -11.81 27.58
N LEU A 553 26.97 -11.17 28.75
CA LEU A 553 26.89 -9.72 28.85
C LEU A 553 28.16 -9.03 28.33
N ASP A 554 29.35 -9.50 28.72
CA ASP A 554 30.63 -8.99 28.24
C ASP A 554 30.73 -9.08 26.71
N ARG A 555 30.31 -10.22 26.16
CA ARG A 555 30.26 -10.45 24.71
C ARG A 555 29.25 -9.53 24.03
N GLY A 556 28.06 -9.35 24.60
CA GLY A 556 27.06 -8.42 24.08
C GLY A 556 27.61 -7.00 24.01
N ARG A 557 28.36 -6.56 25.02
CA ARG A 557 29.05 -5.27 25.04
C ARG A 557 30.13 -5.18 23.95
N LEU A 558 30.97 -6.20 23.82
CA LEU A 558 32.01 -6.24 22.79
C LEU A 558 31.42 -6.18 21.37
N ILE A 559 30.31 -6.89 21.13
CA ILE A 559 29.57 -6.83 19.86
C ILE A 559 29.06 -5.41 19.62
N ALA A 560 28.43 -4.79 20.63
CA ALA A 560 27.90 -3.44 20.53
C ALA A 560 29.01 -2.42 20.18
N GLU A 561 30.16 -2.50 20.84
CA GLU A 561 31.33 -1.64 20.57
C GLU A 561 31.86 -1.84 19.15
N THR A 562 32.04 -3.09 18.72
CA THR A 562 32.54 -3.43 17.38
C THR A 562 31.58 -2.95 16.28
N VAL A 563 30.27 -3.16 16.47
CA VAL A 563 29.24 -2.72 15.52
C VAL A 563 29.21 -1.20 15.44
N TYR A 564 29.24 -0.50 16.59
CA TYR A 564 29.27 0.96 16.63
C TYR A 564 30.48 1.51 15.87
N GLU A 565 31.68 0.96 16.09
CA GLU A 565 32.90 1.41 15.42
C GLU A 565 32.84 1.23 13.89
N LYS A 566 32.30 0.09 13.42
CA LYS A 566 32.08 -0.14 11.98
C LYS A 566 31.04 0.80 11.36
N LEU A 567 29.95 1.08 12.07
CA LEU A 567 28.93 2.03 11.64
C LEU A 567 29.48 3.46 11.60
N HIS A 568 30.17 3.86 12.66
CA HIS A 568 30.83 5.16 12.77
C HIS A 568 31.87 5.32 11.66
N ALA A 569 32.73 4.31 11.40
CA ALA A 569 33.68 4.36 10.30
C ALA A 569 32.98 4.54 8.93
N THR A 570 31.86 3.86 8.70
CA THR A 570 31.07 4.00 7.46
C THR A 570 30.51 5.41 7.28
N VAL A 571 29.96 6.02 8.35
CA VAL A 571 29.38 7.37 8.28
C VAL A 571 30.47 8.45 8.19
N PHE A 572 31.59 8.27 8.88
CA PHE A 572 32.63 9.30 9.04
C PHE A 572 33.72 9.31 7.95
N ARG A 573 33.96 8.19 7.24
CA ARG A 573 34.84 8.09 6.05
C ARG A 573 34.10 8.39 4.73
#